data_AF-A0AAW8NXU3-F1
#
_entry.id   AF-A0AAW8NXU3-F1
#
_cell.length_a   1.000
_cell.length_b   1.000
_cell.length_c   1.000
_cell.angle_alpha   90.00
_cell.angle_beta   90.00
_cell.angle_gamma   90.00
#
_symmetry.space_group_name_H-M   'P 1'
#
loop_
_entity.id
_entity.type
_entity.pdbx_description
1 polymer ?
#
loop_
_entity_poly.entity_id
_entity_poly.type
_entity_poly.pdbx_seq_one_letter_code
_entity_poly.pdbx_strand_id
1 'polypeptide(L)'
;MLKSIVHEIIGTPRREPELPQSLEQFRDRKRVLIIFADAQDDRAVIQDEWLRNAHMRLIEEDVEVFIIAGGGAFSLFDDGSDLDADDVRERLQGPPSGEFGLILIGRDGTVKLRSDEPRTAEDIFAAFEMLPKQTPW
;
A
#
# COMPACT_ATOMS: atom_id res chain seq x y z
N MET A 1 27.14 -35.93 -30.32
CA MET A 1 27.86 -35.76 -29.03
C MET A 1 28.57 -34.41 -29.14
N LEU A 2 28.36 -33.37 -28.35
CA LEU A 2 27.98 -33.18 -26.94
C LEU A 2 26.96 -32.02 -26.86
N LYS A 3 25.89 -32.16 -26.06
CA LYS A 3 25.10 -31.01 -25.59
C LYS A 3 25.81 -30.50 -24.34
N SER A 4 26.44 -29.33 -24.42
CA SER A 4 27.00 -28.66 -23.23
C SER A 4 25.85 -28.06 -22.43
N ILE A 5 25.62 -28.65 -21.27
CA ILE A 5 24.75 -28.16 -20.22
C ILE A 5 25.55 -27.11 -19.46
N VAL A 6 25.18 -25.84 -19.61
CA VAL A 6 25.54 -24.81 -18.64
C VAL A 6 24.30 -24.61 -17.79
N HIS A 7 24.29 -25.24 -16.61
CA HIS A 7 23.38 -24.87 -15.52
C HIS A 7 23.85 -23.50 -15.02
N GLU A 8 23.26 -22.43 -15.55
CA GLU A 8 23.40 -21.13 -14.95
C GLU A 8 22.62 -21.11 -13.64
N ILE A 9 23.40 -21.00 -12.56
CA ILE A 9 22.99 -20.62 -11.22
C ILE A 9 22.54 -19.16 -11.31
N ILE A 10 21.38 -18.92 -11.90
CA ILE A 10 20.64 -17.69 -11.75
C ILE A 10 19.50 -18.07 -10.83
N GLY A 11 19.71 -17.86 -9.53
CA GLY A 11 18.58 -17.72 -8.63
C GLY A 11 17.62 -16.76 -9.33
N THR A 12 16.38 -17.19 -9.54
CA THR A 12 15.32 -16.34 -10.07
C THR A 12 15.50 -14.99 -9.40
N PRO A 13 15.62 -13.86 -10.15
CA PRO A 13 15.60 -12.56 -9.50
C PRO A 13 14.40 -12.63 -8.57
N ARG A 14 14.62 -12.45 -7.26
CA ARG A 14 13.50 -12.25 -6.34
C ARG A 14 12.81 -11.05 -6.94
N ARG A 15 11.73 -11.32 -7.67
CA ARG A 15 10.85 -10.29 -8.20
C ARG A 15 10.42 -9.59 -6.92
N GLU A 16 10.98 -8.42 -6.66
CA GLU A 16 10.36 -7.50 -5.73
C GLU A 16 8.90 -7.45 -6.15
N PRO A 17 7.95 -7.67 -5.23
CA PRO A 17 6.54 -7.70 -5.61
C PRO A 17 6.27 -6.46 -6.45
N GLU A 18 5.98 -6.67 -7.72
CA GLU A 18 5.69 -5.59 -8.66
C GLU A 18 4.48 -4.85 -8.08
N LEU A 19 4.56 -3.51 -8.05
CA LEU A 19 3.47 -2.65 -7.58
C LEU A 19 2.16 -3.10 -8.25
N PRO A 20 1.03 -3.18 -7.52
CA PRO A 20 -0.27 -3.49 -8.12
C PRO A 20 -0.52 -2.66 -9.38
N GLN A 21 -1.08 -3.26 -10.42
CA GLN A 21 -1.20 -2.61 -11.73
C GLN A 21 -2.06 -1.34 -11.65
N SER A 22 -3.12 -1.36 -10.86
CA SER A 22 -3.99 -0.21 -10.62
C SER A 22 -3.30 0.93 -9.87
N LEU A 23 -2.18 0.67 -9.18
CA LEU A 23 -1.38 1.69 -8.48
C LEU A 23 -0.29 2.32 -9.35
N GLU A 24 0.05 1.73 -10.50
CA GLU A 24 1.05 2.28 -11.43
C GLU A 24 0.70 3.69 -11.91
N GLN A 25 -0.58 4.03 -11.98
CA GLN A 25 -1.02 5.39 -12.33
C GLN A 25 -0.53 6.46 -11.34
N PHE A 26 -0.18 6.12 -10.10
CA PHE A 26 0.30 7.08 -9.10
C PHE A 26 1.83 7.20 -9.08
N ARG A 27 2.55 6.28 -9.71
CA ARG A 27 4.02 6.28 -9.74
C ARG A 27 4.55 7.61 -10.26
N ASP A 28 5.61 8.09 -9.61
CA ASP A 28 6.30 9.35 -9.82
C ASP A 28 5.44 10.62 -9.60
N ARG A 29 4.14 10.48 -9.28
CA ARG A 29 3.20 11.60 -9.12
C ARG A 29 2.72 11.75 -7.67
N LYS A 30 2.14 10.69 -7.10
CA LYS A 30 1.47 10.72 -5.80
C LYS A 30 1.97 9.58 -4.91
N ARG A 31 1.89 9.78 -3.61
CA ARG A 31 1.98 8.71 -2.61
C ARG A 31 0.60 8.08 -2.46
N VAL A 32 0.56 6.81 -2.10
CA VAL A 32 -0.71 6.09 -1.89
C VAL A 32 -0.71 5.48 -0.51
N LEU A 33 -1.76 5.77 0.27
CA LEU A 33 -2.05 5.15 1.54
C LEU A 33 -3.20 4.16 1.35
N ILE A 34 -2.93 2.89 1.59
CA ILE A 34 -3.92 1.81 1.55
C ILE A 34 -4.29 1.44 2.98
N ILE A 35 -5.58 1.50 3.28
CA ILE A 35 -6.16 1.03 4.54
C ILE A 35 -6.96 -0.23 4.26
N PHE A 36 -6.54 -1.36 4.83
CA PHE A 36 -7.36 -2.56 4.88
C PHE A 36 -8.27 -2.47 6.09
N ALA A 37 -9.56 -2.58 5.86
CA ALA A 37 -10.57 -2.42 6.90
C ALA A 37 -11.57 -3.59 6.86
N ASP A 38 -12.01 -3.99 8.04
CA ASP A 38 -13.17 -4.83 8.24
C ASP A 38 -14.26 -4.03 8.96
N ALA A 39 -15.54 -4.32 8.66
CA ALA A 39 -16.66 -3.58 9.20
C ALA A 39 -16.81 -3.70 10.73
N GLN A 40 -16.12 -4.65 11.37
CA GLN A 40 -16.15 -4.84 12.82
C GLN A 40 -14.88 -4.34 13.52
N ASP A 41 -13.94 -3.71 12.80
CA ASP A 41 -12.67 -3.24 13.36
C ASP A 41 -12.70 -1.73 13.66
N ASP A 42 -12.77 -1.37 14.95
CA ASP A 42 -12.77 0.02 15.41
C ASP A 42 -11.51 0.79 14.98
N ARG A 43 -10.39 0.11 14.68
CA ARG A 43 -9.15 0.74 14.21
C ARG A 43 -9.34 1.45 12.87
N ALA A 44 -10.19 0.92 11.99
CA ALA A 44 -10.49 1.56 10.71
C ALA A 44 -11.24 2.88 10.90
N VAL A 45 -12.15 2.94 11.89
CA VAL A 45 -12.90 4.17 12.25
C VAL A 45 -11.94 5.22 12.81
N ILE A 46 -11.07 4.83 13.74
CA ILE A 46 -10.05 5.73 14.32
C ILE A 46 -9.14 6.29 13.22
N GLN A 47 -8.69 5.44 12.29
CA GLN A 47 -7.83 5.86 11.19
C GLN A 47 -8.54 6.83 10.23
N ASP A 48 -9.81 6.59 9.89
CA ASP A 48 -10.62 7.48 9.05
C ASP A 48 -10.75 8.87 9.69
N GLU A 49 -11.07 8.95 10.98
CA GLU A 49 -11.17 10.22 11.71
C GLU A 49 -9.85 11.01 11.68
N TRP A 50 -8.72 10.35 11.92
CA TRP A 50 -7.41 11.01 11.89
C TRP A 50 -7.04 11.51 10.48
N LEU A 51 -7.34 10.75 9.44
CA LEU A 51 -7.07 11.15 8.06
C LEU A 51 -7.96 12.32 7.62
N ARG A 52 -9.23 12.33 8.02
CA ARG A 52 -10.14 13.46 7.76
C ARG A 52 -9.66 14.74 8.43
N ASN A 53 -9.16 14.65 9.67
CA ASN A 53 -8.57 15.79 10.37
C ASN A 53 -7.29 16.32 9.70
N ALA A 54 -6.56 15.46 8.99
CA ALA A 54 -5.36 15.80 8.24
C ALA A 54 -5.57 16.07 6.74
N HIS A 55 -6.82 16.12 6.26
CA HIS A 55 -7.16 16.10 4.83
C HIS A 55 -6.41 17.16 4.00
N MET A 56 -6.36 18.42 4.46
CA MET A 56 -5.65 19.48 3.74
C MET A 56 -4.16 19.17 3.55
N ARG A 57 -3.52 18.60 4.56
CA ARG A 57 -2.10 18.25 4.49
C ARG A 57 -1.85 17.01 3.61
N LEU A 58 -2.80 16.07 3.56
CA LEU A 58 -2.74 14.94 2.63
C LEU A 58 -2.75 15.43 1.17
N ILE A 59 -3.56 16.44 0.86
CA ILE A 59 -3.57 17.10 -0.46
C ILE A 59 -2.22 17.80 -0.73
N GLU A 60 -1.72 18.61 0.21
CA GLU A 60 -0.46 19.35 0.06
C GLU A 60 0.75 18.44 -0.21
N GLU A 61 0.73 17.22 0.34
CA GLU A 61 1.80 16.25 0.22
C GLU A 61 1.63 15.23 -0.94
N ASP A 62 0.56 15.39 -1.73
CA ASP A 62 0.12 14.50 -2.80
C ASP A 62 -0.09 13.05 -2.32
N VAL A 63 -0.90 12.84 -1.28
CA VAL A 63 -1.27 11.52 -0.77
C VAL A 63 -2.70 11.16 -1.16
N GLU A 64 -2.85 10.09 -1.96
CA GLU A 64 -4.16 9.46 -2.18
C GLU A 64 -4.43 8.39 -1.13
N VAL A 65 -5.68 8.29 -0.70
CA VAL A 65 -6.09 7.35 0.34
C VAL A 65 -7.18 6.44 -0.20
N PHE A 66 -6.92 5.14 -0.14
CA PHE A 66 -7.90 4.11 -0.51
C PHE A 66 -8.16 3.16 0.65
N ILE A 67 -9.42 2.76 0.78
CA ILE A 67 -9.89 1.76 1.73
C ILE A 67 -10.20 0.47 0.95
N ILE A 68 -9.59 -0.65 1.36
CA ILE A 68 -9.89 -1.99 0.87
C ILE A 68 -10.78 -2.69 1.91
N ALA A 69 -12.05 -2.90 1.57
CA ALA A 69 -13.04 -3.50 2.46
C ALA A 69 -14.12 -4.25 1.67
N GLY A 70 -14.68 -5.32 2.23
CA GLY A 70 -15.79 -6.06 1.60
C GLY A 70 -15.50 -6.60 0.19
N GLY A 71 -14.23 -6.78 -0.18
CA GLY A 71 -13.79 -7.20 -1.52
C GLY A 71 -13.68 -6.07 -2.54
N GLY A 72 -13.86 -4.80 -2.15
CA GLY A 72 -13.74 -3.64 -3.03
C GLY A 72 -12.69 -2.64 -2.55
N ALA A 73 -12.39 -1.68 -3.41
CA ALA A 73 -11.55 -0.53 -3.12
C ALA A 73 -12.35 0.78 -3.22
N PHE A 74 -12.13 1.69 -2.27
CA PHE A 74 -12.88 2.94 -2.18
C PHE A 74 -11.92 4.10 -1.93
N SER A 75 -11.98 5.15 -2.75
CA SER A 75 -11.24 6.39 -2.50
C SER A 75 -11.87 7.13 -1.32
N LEU A 76 -11.06 7.58 -0.37
CA LEU A 76 -11.57 8.30 0.81
C LEU A 76 -12.06 9.72 0.47
N PHE A 77 -11.45 10.34 -0.54
CA PHE A 77 -11.70 11.74 -0.91
C PHE A 77 -12.18 11.92 -2.37
N ASP A 78 -12.66 10.84 -3.00
CA ASP A 78 -13.14 10.78 -4.39
C ASP A 78 -12.22 11.49 -5.40
N ASP A 79 -11.24 10.74 -5.91
CA ASP A 79 -10.29 11.21 -6.92
C ASP A 79 -10.64 10.70 -8.34
N GLY A 80 -11.74 9.97 -8.49
CA GLY A 80 -12.15 9.33 -9.74
C GLY A 80 -11.30 8.12 -10.17
N SER A 81 -10.34 7.70 -9.34
CA SER A 81 -9.52 6.51 -9.60
C SER A 81 -10.20 5.25 -9.09
N ASP A 82 -10.00 4.15 -9.80
CA ASP A 82 -10.48 2.83 -9.38
C ASP A 82 -9.28 1.89 -9.16
N LEU A 83 -9.37 1.06 -8.12
CA LEU A 83 -8.34 0.07 -7.80
C LEU A 83 -8.89 -1.35 -7.85
N ASP A 84 -8.10 -2.25 -8.43
CA ASP A 84 -8.29 -3.69 -8.26
C ASP A 84 -7.91 -4.09 -6.82
N ALA A 85 -8.92 -4.32 -5.98
CA ALA A 85 -8.75 -4.68 -4.58
C ALA A 85 -8.03 -6.03 -4.38
N ASP A 86 -8.26 -6.99 -5.28
CA ASP A 86 -7.67 -8.33 -5.19
C ASP A 86 -6.19 -8.28 -5.56
N ASP A 87 -5.81 -7.60 -6.65
CA ASP A 87 -4.41 -7.40 -7.03
C ASP A 87 -3.65 -6.59 -5.98
N VAL A 88 -4.29 -5.54 -5.41
CA VAL A 88 -3.71 -4.77 -4.29
C VAL A 88 -3.45 -5.67 -3.09
N ARG A 89 -4.41 -6.49 -2.68
CA ARG A 89 -4.25 -7.39 -1.53
C ARG A 89 -3.18 -8.45 -1.78
N GLU A 90 -3.16 -9.05 -2.95
CA GLU A 90 -2.19 -10.09 -3.31
C GLU A 90 -0.76 -9.53 -3.38
N ARG A 91 -0.54 -8.49 -4.21
CA ARG A 91 0.80 -7.96 -4.48
C ARG A 91 1.40 -7.22 -3.31
N LEU A 92 0.58 -6.47 -2.56
CA LEU A 92 1.05 -5.83 -1.35
C LEU A 92 1.14 -6.81 -0.18
N GLN A 93 0.78 -8.09 -0.34
CA GLN A 93 0.69 -9.06 0.75
C GLN A 93 -0.09 -8.43 1.91
N GLY A 94 -1.35 -8.06 1.67
CA GLY A 94 -2.23 -7.42 2.66
C GLY A 94 -2.39 -8.25 3.94
N PRO A 95 -2.95 -7.67 5.02
CA PRO A 95 -3.09 -8.37 6.29
C PRO A 95 -4.03 -9.58 6.12
N PRO A 96 -4.10 -10.49 7.10
CA PRO A 96 -5.12 -11.53 7.13
C PRO A 96 -6.54 -10.94 6.94
N SER A 97 -7.43 -11.73 6.34
CA SER A 97 -8.83 -11.31 6.14
C SER A 97 -9.51 -11.01 7.47
N GLY A 98 -10.14 -9.84 7.56
CA GLY A 98 -10.79 -9.36 8.77
C GLY A 98 -9.89 -8.52 9.70
N GLU A 99 -8.61 -8.37 9.38
CA GLU A 99 -7.68 -7.56 10.18
C GLU A 99 -7.43 -6.18 9.57
N PHE A 100 -7.26 -5.18 10.44
CA PHE A 100 -6.76 -3.87 10.05
C PHE A 100 -5.34 -3.96 9.50
N GLY A 101 -5.07 -3.13 8.51
CA GLY A 101 -3.70 -2.87 8.11
C GLY A 101 -3.57 -1.55 7.36
N LEU A 102 -2.44 -0.88 7.55
CA LEU A 102 -2.08 0.34 6.86
C LEU A 102 -0.79 0.12 6.08
N ILE A 103 -0.80 0.46 4.80
CA ILE A 103 0.40 0.46 3.95
C ILE A 103 0.55 1.83 3.29
N LEU A 104 1.71 2.46 3.45
CA LEU A 104 2.09 3.63 2.68
C LEU A 104 3.03 3.23 1.55
N ILE A 105 2.69 3.62 0.33
CA ILE A 105 3.51 3.52 -0.87
C ILE A 105 4.03 4.91 -1.25
N GLY A 106 5.34 5.01 -1.49
CA GLY A 106 6.00 6.23 -1.94
C GLY A 106 5.75 6.51 -3.43
N ARG A 107 6.14 7.71 -3.89
CA ARG A 107 6.06 8.06 -5.31
C ARG A 107 6.90 7.13 -6.20
N ASP A 108 7.97 6.57 -5.65
CA ASP A 108 8.82 5.57 -6.31
C ASP A 108 8.16 4.18 -6.48
N GLY A 109 6.93 4.01 -5.96
CA GLY A 109 6.21 2.74 -5.97
C GLY A 109 6.68 1.76 -4.90
N THR A 110 7.55 2.17 -3.97
CA THR A 110 8.05 1.30 -2.89
C THR A 110 7.24 1.47 -1.60
N VAL A 111 7.09 0.39 -0.84
CA VAL A 111 6.43 0.43 0.47
C VAL A 111 7.33 1.11 1.50
N LYS A 112 6.83 2.20 2.09
CA LYS A 112 7.51 3.02 3.10
C LYS A 112 7.10 2.65 4.53
N LEU A 113 5.84 2.27 4.71
CA LEU A 113 5.27 1.92 6.01
C LEU A 113 4.31 0.74 5.87
N ARG A 114 4.34 -0.15 6.86
CA ARG A 114 3.33 -1.17 7.15
C ARG A 114 2.99 -1.06 8.64
N SER A 115 1.72 -1.20 9.00
CA SER A 115 1.25 -1.11 10.39
C SER A 115 -0.05 -1.86 10.58
N ASP A 116 -0.09 -2.80 11.52
CA ASP A 116 -1.28 -3.49 12.04
C ASP A 116 -2.09 -2.65 13.04
N GLU A 117 -1.58 -1.46 13.39
CA GLU A 117 -2.24 -0.46 14.24
C GLU A 117 -2.42 0.87 13.52
N PRO A 118 -3.46 1.67 13.87
CA PRO A 118 -3.65 3.01 13.35
C PRO A 118 -2.41 3.89 13.54
N ARG A 119 -2.16 4.76 12.58
CA ARG A 119 -1.04 5.70 12.58
C ARG A 119 -1.52 7.12 12.53
N THR A 120 -0.90 7.94 13.37
CA THR A 120 -1.12 9.39 13.35
C THR A 120 -0.68 9.94 12.00
N ALA A 121 -1.23 11.10 11.63
CA ALA A 121 -0.82 11.76 10.40
C ALA A 121 0.69 12.07 10.45
N GLU A 122 1.21 12.50 11.60
CA GLU A 122 2.64 12.76 11.83
C GLU A 122 3.50 11.52 11.55
N ASP A 123 3.09 10.34 12.00
CA ASP A 123 3.80 9.08 11.73
C ASP A 123 3.82 8.75 10.22
N ILE A 124 2.70 8.97 9.53
CA ILE A 124 2.58 8.74 8.08
C ILE A 124 3.52 9.69 7.32
N PHE A 125 3.51 10.99 7.65
CA PHE A 125 4.36 11.98 7.00
C PHE A 125 5.85 11.75 7.29
N ALA A 126 6.20 11.36 8.52
CA ALA A 126 7.58 11.00 8.87
C ALA A 126 8.09 9.78 8.07
N ALA A 127 7.19 8.90 7.62
CA ALA A 127 7.56 7.74 6.82
C ALA A 127 7.94 8.08 5.37
N PHE A 128 7.69 9.29 4.88
CA PHE A 128 7.99 9.65 3.48
C PHE A 128 9.47 9.54 3.12
N GLU A 129 10.34 9.86 4.07
CA GLU A 129 11.79 9.83 3.91
C GLU A 129 12.41 8.48 4.31
N MET A 130 11.58 7.48 4.63
CA MET A 130 12.08 6.17 5.01
C MET A 130 12.56 5.37 3.80
N LEU A 131 13.59 4.55 4.04
CA LEU A 131 14.00 3.51 3.10
C LEU A 131 12.89 2.44 2.95
N PRO A 132 12.83 1.73 1.81
CA PRO A 132 11.86 0.67 1.59
C PRO A 132 11.87 -0.38 2.71
N LYS A 133 10.68 -0.86 3.11
CA LYS A 133 10.53 -1.94 4.11
C LYS A 133 10.11 -3.25 3.45
N GLN A 134 10.80 -4.33 3.80
CA GLN A 134 10.56 -5.70 3.28
C GLN A 134 9.88 -6.62 4.32
N THR A 135 9.24 -6.06 5.35
CA THR A 135 8.70 -6.85 6.46
C THR A 135 7.25 -7.29 6.17
N PRO A 136 6.89 -8.58 6.26
CA PRO A 136 5.49 -8.99 6.38
C PRO A 136 4.90 -8.54 7.73
N TRP A 137 3.58 -8.58 7.84
CA TRP A 137 2.80 -8.21 9.04
C TRP A 137 3.31 -8.93 10.30
#